data_AF-A0A3D2P6Q8-F1
#
_entry.id   AF-A0A3D2P6Q8-F1
#
_cell.length_a   1.000
_cell.length_b   1.000
_cell.length_c   1.000
_cell.angle_alpha   90.00
_cell.angle_beta   90.00
_cell.angle_gamma   90.00
#
_symmetry.space_group_name_H-M   'P 1'
#
loop_
_entity.id
_entity.type
_entity.pdbx_description
1 polymer ?
#
loop_
_entity_poly.entity_id
_entity_poly.type
_entity_poly.pdbx_seq_one_letter_code
_entity_poly.pdbx_strand_id
1 'polypeptide(L)'
;MSFVKGLLALIVILPDGRRVGILTFYPREGEEIMEIVLFVFLGILTGVFSGFLGIGGGLILIPAFVFLLGMTQHQAQGTSLAIMIPPIGLLAALKYYSVGNVNLKVAIFVCLGFFFGGYLGASLAQTISDVFLRKIFAIFLLFVSLRMLLF
;
A
#
# COMPACT_ATOMS: atom_id res chain seq x y z
N MET A 1 19.64 9.64 2.89
CA MET A 1 18.73 9.80 4.05
C MET A 1 18.50 8.43 4.65
N SER A 2 19.12 8.18 5.79
CA SER A 2 19.33 6.87 6.44
C SER A 2 18.14 6.45 7.32
N PHE A 3 16.93 6.42 6.79
CA PHE A 3 15.76 6.65 7.66
C PHE A 3 14.86 5.45 8.00
N VAL A 4 15.20 4.18 7.77
CA VAL A 4 14.21 3.10 8.09
C VAL A 4 14.78 1.85 8.77
N LYS A 5 16.05 1.78 9.17
CA LYS A 5 16.55 0.59 9.88
C LYS A 5 17.46 0.93 11.04
N GLY A 6 16.83 1.25 12.16
CA GLY A 6 17.47 1.42 13.46
C GLY A 6 17.05 0.37 14.50
N LEU A 7 16.68 -0.85 14.12
CA LEU A 7 16.54 -1.94 15.10
C LEU A 7 17.95 -2.51 15.41
N LEU A 8 18.77 -1.71 16.10
CA LEU A 8 20.05 -2.18 16.64
C LEU A 8 19.78 -2.99 17.91
N ALA A 9 19.57 -4.30 17.76
CA ALA A 9 19.59 -5.20 18.90
C ALA A 9 21.05 -5.36 19.36
N LEU A 10 21.45 -4.66 20.43
CA LEU A 10 22.73 -4.92 21.07
C LEU A 10 22.59 -6.14 21.97
N ILE A 11 23.15 -7.28 21.55
CA ILE A 11 23.25 -8.45 22.44
C ILE A 11 24.35 -8.14 23.46
N VAL A 12 23.96 -7.72 24.66
CA VAL A 12 24.89 -7.61 25.79
C VAL A 12 25.17 -9.02 26.28
N ILE A 13 26.37 -9.52 26.03
CA ILE A 13 26.84 -10.77 26.65
C ILE A 13 27.44 -10.40 28.01
N LEU A 14 26.83 -10.85 29.11
CA LEU A 14 27.43 -10.71 30.43
C LEU A 14 28.68 -11.61 30.54
N PRO A 15 29.71 -11.20 31.30
CA PRO A 15 30.96 -11.95 31.45
C PRO A 15 30.80 -13.33 32.12
N ASP A 16 29.61 -13.69 32.62
CA ASP A 16 29.30 -14.97 33.27
C ASP A 16 28.62 -15.99 32.33
N GLY A 17 28.49 -15.69 31.03
CA GLY A 17 27.94 -16.61 30.03
C GLY A 17 26.41 -16.78 30.07
N ARG A 18 25.68 -15.99 30.87
CA ARG A 18 24.21 -15.99 30.89
C ARG A 18 23.68 -15.07 29.79
N ARG A 19 22.71 -15.55 28.99
CA ARG A 19 22.08 -14.75 27.91
C ARG A 19 21.20 -13.66 28.53
N VAL A 20 21.45 -12.41 28.15
CA VAL A 20 20.70 -11.23 28.60
C VAL A 20 19.58 -10.90 27.62
N GLY A 21 18.47 -10.37 28.14
CA GLY A 21 17.34 -9.89 27.36
C GLY A 21 17.70 -8.86 26.28
N ILE A 22 16.82 -8.78 25.29
CA ILE A 22 16.91 -7.87 24.15
C ILE A 22 16.54 -6.46 24.65
N LEU A 23 17.50 -5.52 24.67
CA LEU A 23 17.19 -4.10 24.79
C LEU A 23 16.73 -3.60 23.42
N THR A 24 15.42 -3.52 23.22
CA THR A 24 14.81 -2.88 22.04
C THR A 24 14.95 -1.37 22.20
N PHE A 25 15.71 -0.72 21.30
CA PHE A 25 15.72 0.73 21.19
C PHE A 25 14.35 1.20 20.70
N TYR A 26 13.65 1.97 21.53
CA TYR A 26 12.42 2.66 21.15
C TYR A 26 12.78 3.81 20.20
N PRO A 27 12.01 4.06 19.12
CA PRO A 27 12.21 5.21 18.26
C PRO A 27 12.18 6.50 19.09
N ARG A 28 13.03 7.47 18.75
CA ARG A 28 13.00 8.79 19.38
C ARG A 28 11.68 9.48 19.00
N GLU A 29 11.06 10.22 19.92
CA GLU A 29 9.79 10.95 19.69
C GLU A 29 9.77 11.75 18.37
N GLY A 30 10.92 12.34 17.97
CA GLY A 30 11.03 13.08 16.71
C GLY A 30 10.97 12.22 15.43
N GLU A 31 11.33 10.94 15.49
CA GLU A 31 11.22 10.01 14.36
C GLU A 31 9.76 9.58 14.14
N GLU A 32 9.02 9.38 15.23
CA GLU A 32 7.60 9.01 15.20
C GLU A 32 6.74 10.10 14.53
N ILE A 33 7.01 11.38 14.86
CA ILE A 33 6.33 12.51 14.23
C ILE A 33 6.62 12.56 12.72
N MET A 34 7.87 12.31 12.31
CA MET A 34 8.24 12.33 10.90
C MET A 34 7.56 11.21 10.10
N GLU A 35 7.42 10.01 10.69
CA GLU A 35 6.70 8.90 10.09
C GLU A 35 5.21 9.22 9.91
N ILE A 36 4.56 9.77 10.94
CA ILE A 36 3.15 10.18 10.87
C ILE A 36 2.96 11.24 9.77
N VAL A 37 3.84 12.24 9.69
CA VAL A 37 3.81 13.28 8.65
C VAL A 37 3.94 12.65 7.26
N LEU A 38 4.85 11.69 7.08
CA LEU A 38 5.00 10.96 5.82
C LEU A 38 3.73 10.18 5.45
N PHE A 39 3.11 9.48 6.39
CA PHE A 39 1.88 8.72 6.15
C PHE A 39 0.72 9.63 5.75
N VAL A 40 0.54 10.76 6.45
CA VAL A 40 -0.48 11.76 6.12
C VAL A 40 -0.22 12.35 4.74
N PHE A 41 1.03 12.70 4.44
CA PHE A 41 1.41 13.22 3.12
C PHE A 41 1.11 12.22 2.00
N LEU A 42 1.49 10.94 2.17
CA LEU A 42 1.16 9.88 1.22
C LEU A 42 -0.36 9.72 1.06
N GLY A 43 -1.12 9.80 2.16
CA GLY A 43 -2.58 9.77 2.12
C GLY A 43 -3.19 10.90 1.30
N ILE A 44 -2.74 12.15 1.50
CA ILE A 44 -3.20 13.31 0.73
C ILE A 44 -2.84 13.15 -0.75
N LEU A 45 -1.58 12.86 -1.04
CA LEU A 45 -1.08 12.69 -2.41
C LEU A 45 -1.90 11.62 -3.14
N THR A 46 -2.04 10.45 -2.53
CA THR A 46 -2.76 9.32 -3.13
C THR A 46 -4.26 9.57 -3.25
N GLY A 47 -4.87 10.29 -2.30
CA GLY A 47 -6.27 10.73 -2.38
C GLY A 47 -6.52 11.67 -3.55
N VAL A 48 -5.67 12.67 -3.75
CA VAL A 48 -5.74 13.61 -4.88
C VAL A 48 -5.64 12.85 -6.21
N PHE A 49 -4.62 12.01 -6.37
CA PHE A 49 -4.43 11.25 -7.61
C PHE A 49 -5.54 10.20 -7.82
N SER A 50 -6.05 9.58 -6.77
CA SER A 50 -7.15 8.63 -6.88
C SER A 50 -8.45 9.32 -7.31
N GLY A 51 -8.73 10.51 -6.78
CA GLY A 51 -9.88 11.31 -7.19
C GLY A 51 -9.75 11.89 -8.59
N PHE A 52 -8.53 12.23 -9.02
CA PHE A 52 -8.26 12.81 -10.33
C PHE A 52 -8.21 11.76 -11.46
N LEU A 53 -7.51 10.65 -11.24
CA LEU A 53 -7.24 9.63 -12.26
C LEU A 53 -8.16 8.39 -12.14
N GLY A 54 -8.87 8.21 -11.03
CA GLY A 54 -9.77 7.06 -10.82
C GLY A 54 -9.08 5.69 -10.63
N ILE A 55 -7.74 5.65 -10.56
CA ILE A 55 -6.93 4.42 -10.51
C ILE A 55 -6.93 3.69 -9.16
N GLY A 56 -7.36 4.36 -8.09
CA GLY A 56 -7.18 3.86 -6.71
C GLY A 56 -5.72 3.95 -6.25
N GLY A 57 -5.51 4.16 -4.95
CA GLY A 57 -4.22 4.56 -4.40
C GLY A 57 -3.05 3.58 -4.61
N GLY A 58 -3.31 2.34 -5.07
CA GLY A 58 -2.31 1.29 -5.20
C GLY A 58 -1.13 1.60 -6.13
N LEU A 59 -1.34 2.41 -7.17
CA LEU A 59 -0.25 2.80 -8.07
C LEU A 59 0.86 3.60 -7.34
N ILE A 60 0.46 4.41 -6.37
CA ILE A 60 1.37 5.29 -5.62
C ILE A 60 1.75 4.64 -4.28
N LEU A 61 0.78 4.07 -3.56
CA LEU A 61 0.99 3.48 -2.23
C LEU A 61 1.87 2.23 -2.28
N ILE A 62 1.68 1.32 -3.24
CA ILE A 62 2.43 0.06 -3.26
C ILE A 62 3.95 0.33 -3.45
N PRO A 63 4.39 1.12 -4.43
CA PRO A 63 5.81 1.48 -4.53
C PRO A 63 6.31 2.27 -3.32
N ALA A 64 5.53 3.21 -2.79
CA ALA A 64 5.92 3.98 -1.60
C ALA A 64 6.14 3.05 -0.39
N PHE A 65 5.24 2.11 -0.14
CA PHE A 65 5.34 1.16 0.96
C PHE A 65 6.54 0.23 0.81
N VAL A 66 6.82 -0.26 -0.40
CA VAL A 66 7.96 -1.16 -0.62
C VAL A 66 9.29 -0.42 -0.57
N PHE A 67 9.40 0.72 -1.25
CA PHE A 67 10.69 1.41 -1.43
C PHE A 67 10.99 2.43 -0.34
N LEU A 68 9.97 3.09 0.22
CA LEU A 68 10.15 4.08 1.29
C LEU A 68 9.95 3.48 2.68
N LEU A 69 9.00 2.55 2.85
CA LEU A 69 8.71 1.96 4.17
C LEU A 69 9.28 0.54 4.36
N GLY A 70 9.88 -0.04 3.32
CA GLY A 70 10.51 -1.37 3.40
C GLY A 70 9.52 -2.52 3.62
N MET A 71 8.23 -2.32 3.34
CA MET A 71 7.21 -3.37 3.46
C MET A 71 7.46 -4.49 2.44
N THR A 72 7.01 -5.70 2.78
CA THR A 72 6.92 -6.78 1.79
C THR A 72 5.88 -6.43 0.72
N GLN A 73 5.96 -7.05 -0.47
CA GLN A 73 4.99 -6.80 -1.54
C GLN A 73 3.57 -7.19 -1.09
N HIS A 74 3.45 -8.26 -0.32
CA HIS A 74 2.18 -8.68 0.28
C HIS A 74 1.62 -7.65 1.27
N GLN A 75 2.45 -7.16 2.18
CA GLN A 75 2.05 -6.12 3.14
C GLN A 75 1.64 -4.84 2.41
N ALA A 76 2.42 -4.41 1.42
CA ALA A 76 2.12 -3.21 0.66
C ALA A 76 0.77 -3.32 -0.08
N GLN A 77 0.48 -4.47 -0.71
CA GLN A 77 -0.80 -4.71 -1.37
C GLN A 77 -1.97 -4.74 -0.39
N GLY A 78 -1.84 -5.49 0.72
CA GLY A 78 -2.89 -5.60 1.73
C GLY A 78 -3.23 -4.25 2.36
N THR A 79 -2.21 -3.50 2.80
CA THR A 79 -2.39 -2.17 3.39
C THR A 79 -2.98 -1.19 2.38
N SER A 80 -2.52 -1.21 1.12
CA SER A 80 -3.09 -0.37 0.07
C SER A 80 -4.58 -0.68 -0.16
N LEU A 81 -4.96 -1.96 -0.22
CA LEU A 81 -6.36 -2.35 -0.42
C LEU A 81 -7.24 -1.94 0.78
N ALA A 82 -6.71 -2.07 2.00
CA ALA A 82 -7.40 -1.64 3.22
C ALA A 82 -7.71 -0.13 3.20
N ILE A 83 -6.76 0.71 2.77
CA ILE A 83 -6.95 2.17 2.68
C ILE A 83 -7.89 2.56 1.52
N MET A 84 -7.92 1.76 0.45
CA MET A 84 -8.68 2.09 -0.75
C MET A 84 -10.21 2.02 -0.54
N ILE A 85 -10.68 1.14 0.37
CA ILE A 85 -12.11 0.91 0.61
C ILE A 85 -12.73 2.05 1.47
N PRO A 86 -12.33 2.29 2.73
CA PRO A 86 -12.59 3.55 3.42
C PRO A 86 -11.26 4.28 3.71
N PRO A 87 -10.99 5.52 3.28
CA PRO A 87 -11.87 6.61 2.83
C PRO A 87 -11.77 7.00 1.33
N ILE A 88 -10.78 6.50 0.58
CA ILE A 88 -10.44 7.03 -0.76
C ILE A 88 -11.54 6.76 -1.78
N GLY A 89 -11.92 5.49 -1.97
CA GLY A 89 -12.90 5.10 -2.98
C GLY A 89 -14.28 5.71 -2.71
N LEU A 90 -14.70 5.74 -1.45
CA LEU A 90 -16.01 6.25 -1.05
C LEU A 90 -16.18 7.75 -1.34
N LEU A 91 -15.25 8.59 -0.88
CA LEU A 91 -15.38 10.05 -1.05
C LEU A 91 -15.29 10.46 -2.53
N ALA A 92 -14.40 9.84 -3.30
CA ALA A 92 -14.30 10.07 -4.74
C ALA A 92 -15.59 9.64 -5.46
N ALA A 93 -16.09 8.43 -5.19
CA ALA A 93 -17.32 7.91 -5.79
C ALA A 93 -18.55 8.79 -5.46
N LEU A 94 -18.67 9.26 -4.22
CA LEU A 94 -19.73 10.20 -3.83
C LEU A 94 -19.67 11.50 -4.63
N LYS A 95 -18.46 12.04 -4.86
CA LYS A 95 -18.31 13.24 -5.67
C LYS A 95 -18.74 13.00 -7.12
N TYR A 96 -18.29 11.90 -7.74
CA TYR A 96 -18.72 11.54 -9.10
C TYR A 96 -20.23 11.28 -9.19
N TYR A 97 -20.81 10.63 -8.17
CA TYR A 97 -22.24 10.37 -8.10
C TYR A 97 -23.05 11.67 -8.01
N SER A 98 -22.60 12.63 -7.20
CA SER A 98 -23.28 13.91 -6.99
C SER A 98 -23.44 14.75 -8.27
N VAL A 99 -22.60 14.50 -9.29
CA VAL A 99 -22.64 15.20 -10.58
C VAL A 99 -23.14 14.30 -11.73
N GLY A 100 -23.70 13.13 -11.41
CA GLY A 100 -24.31 12.22 -12.40
C GLY A 100 -23.32 11.36 -13.19
N ASN A 101 -22.05 11.32 -12.82
CA ASN A 101 -20.99 10.60 -13.54
C ASN A 101 -20.80 9.15 -13.06
N VAL A 102 -21.82 8.53 -12.46
CA VAL A 102 -21.77 7.15 -11.98
C VAL A 102 -22.89 6.34 -12.60
N ASN A 103 -22.52 5.32 -13.37
CA ASN A 103 -23.46 4.31 -13.86
C ASN A 103 -23.68 3.24 -12.78
N LEU A 104 -24.75 3.39 -12.00
CA LEU A 104 -25.06 2.48 -10.89
C LEU A 104 -25.31 1.03 -11.34
N LYS A 105 -25.90 0.83 -12.52
CA LYS A 105 -26.16 -0.52 -13.04
C LYS A 105 -24.83 -1.26 -13.25
N VAL A 106 -23.88 -0.62 -13.94
CA VAL A 106 -22.54 -1.20 -14.14
C VAL A 106 -21.83 -1.39 -12.81
N ALA A 107 -21.86 -0.39 -11.93
CA ALA A 107 -21.21 -0.46 -10.63
C ALA A 107 -21.67 -1.67 -9.80
N ILE A 108 -22.99 -1.93 -9.72
CA ILE A 108 -23.54 -3.05 -8.94
C ILE A 108 -23.05 -4.40 -9.47
N PHE A 109 -23.16 -4.65 -10.77
CA PHE A 109 -22.73 -5.94 -11.34
C PHE A 109 -21.22 -6.14 -11.23
N VAL A 110 -20.43 -5.07 -11.42
CA VAL A 110 -18.98 -5.12 -11.23
C VAL A 110 -18.63 -5.35 -9.76
N CYS A 111 -19.33 -4.73 -8.81
CA CYS A 111 -19.14 -4.97 -7.37
C CYS A 111 -19.36 -6.43 -6.98
N LEU A 112 -20.36 -7.11 -7.56
CA LEU A 112 -20.59 -8.53 -7.32
C LEU A 112 -19.41 -9.38 -7.80
N GLY A 113 -18.93 -9.14 -9.02
CA GLY A 113 -17.73 -9.81 -9.53
C GLY A 113 -16.48 -9.48 -8.72
N PHE A 114 -16.33 -8.23 -8.31
CA PHE A 114 -15.21 -7.73 -7.52
C PHE A 114 -15.14 -8.41 -6.15
N PHE A 115 -16.27 -8.66 -5.50
CA PHE A 115 -16.32 -9.34 -4.20
C PHE A 115 -15.62 -10.71 -4.24
N PHE A 116 -16.00 -11.55 -5.21
CA PHE A 116 -15.40 -12.88 -5.36
C PHE A 116 -14.00 -12.83 -5.97
N GLY A 117 -13.82 -12.04 -7.03
CA GLY A 117 -12.55 -11.90 -7.73
C GLY A 117 -11.45 -11.32 -6.86
N GLY A 118 -11.78 -10.34 -6.01
CA GLY A 118 -10.85 -9.74 -5.06
C GLY A 118 -10.37 -10.73 -4.01
N TYR A 119 -11.28 -11.51 -3.44
CA TYR A 119 -10.91 -12.56 -2.46
C TYR A 119 -10.06 -13.65 -3.09
N LEU A 120 -10.46 -14.18 -4.25
CA LEU A 120 -9.71 -15.23 -4.96
C LEU A 120 -8.35 -14.72 -5.44
N GLY A 121 -8.29 -13.52 -5.98
CA GLY A 121 -7.06 -12.87 -6.42
C GLY A 121 -6.09 -12.64 -5.26
N ALA A 122 -6.57 -12.13 -4.12
CA ALA A 122 -5.77 -11.97 -2.92
C ALA A 122 -5.27 -13.32 -2.40
N SER A 123 -6.13 -14.35 -2.37
CA SER A 123 -5.77 -15.71 -1.94
C SER A 123 -4.68 -16.31 -2.83
N LEU A 124 -4.79 -16.17 -4.15
CA LEU A 124 -3.76 -16.63 -5.09
C LEU A 124 -2.47 -15.82 -4.92
N ALA A 125 -2.57 -14.50 -4.75
CA ALA A 125 -1.42 -13.64 -4.56
C ALA A 125 -0.57 -14.12 -3.37
N GLN A 126 -1.17 -14.50 -2.24
CA GLN A 126 -0.46 -15.02 -1.05
C GLN A 126 0.41 -16.26 -1.32
N THR A 127 0.14 -17.02 -2.38
CA THR A 127 0.94 -18.20 -2.76
C THR A 127 2.18 -17.86 -3.61
N ILE A 128 2.27 -16.62 -4.10
CA ILE A 128 3.33 -16.14 -4.99
C ILE A 128 4.42 -15.45 -4.17
N SER A 129 5.69 -15.69 -4.50
CA SER A 129 6.80 -14.99 -3.83
C SER A 129 6.81 -13.47 -4.13
N ASP A 130 7.30 -12.67 -3.18
CA ASP A 130 7.34 -11.20 -3.29
C ASP A 130 8.04 -10.69 -4.56
N VAL A 131 9.11 -11.37 -4.99
CA VAL A 131 9.87 -10.99 -6.19
C VAL A 131 9.02 -11.18 -7.45
N PHE A 132 8.32 -12.31 -7.55
CA PHE A 132 7.45 -12.59 -8.69
C PHE A 132 6.22 -11.68 -8.68
N LEU A 133 5.58 -11.49 -7.52
CA LEU A 133 4.42 -10.63 -7.39
C LEU A 133 4.74 -9.17 -7.76
N ARG A 134 5.93 -8.70 -7.41
CA ARG A 134 6.44 -7.38 -7.82
C ARG A 134 6.67 -7.28 -9.32
N LYS A 135 7.24 -8.31 -9.95
CA LYS A 135 7.43 -8.35 -11.41
C LYS A 135 6.09 -8.36 -12.15
N ILE A 136 5.13 -9.15 -11.69
CA ILE A 136 3.76 -9.20 -12.25
C ILE A 136 3.14 -7.80 -12.19
N PHE A 137 3.20 -7.15 -11.02
CA PHE A 137 2.69 -5.78 -10.85
C PHE A 137 3.39 -4.80 -11.81
N ALA A 138 4.72 -4.81 -11.88
CA ALA A 138 5.48 -3.92 -12.76
C ALA A 138 5.14 -4.11 -14.26
N ILE A 139 5.06 -5.37 -14.72
CA ILE A 139 4.70 -5.70 -16.10
C ILE A 139 3.27 -5.23 -16.41
N PHE A 140 2.33 -5.44 -15.49
CA PHE A 140 0.95 -4.97 -15.64
C PHE A 140 0.89 -3.45 -15.79
N LEU A 141 1.64 -2.70 -14.97
CA LEU A 141 1.70 -1.24 -15.08
C LEU A 141 2.29 -0.76 -16.41
N LEU A 142 3.38 -1.39 -16.87
CA LEU A 142 3.96 -1.10 -18.18
C LEU A 142 2.97 -1.37 -19.31
N PHE A 143 2.26 -2.48 -19.24
CA PHE A 143 1.23 -2.83 -20.22
C PHE A 143 0.12 -1.78 -20.27
N VAL A 144 -0.44 -1.41 -19.12
CA VAL A 144 -1.49 -0.38 -19.04
C VAL A 144 -0.98 0.96 -19.59
N SER A 145 0.22 1.39 -19.18
CA SER A 145 0.84 2.62 -19.66
C SER A 145 1.02 2.63 -21.18
N LEU A 146 1.53 1.54 -21.76
CA LEU A 146 1.72 1.44 -23.21
C LEU A 146 0.38 1.45 -23.95
N ARG A 147 -0.62 0.75 -23.43
CA ARG A 147 -1.96 0.72 -24.03
C ARG A 147 -2.62 2.09 -24.04
N MET A 148 -2.46 2.89 -22.99
CA MET A 148 -2.99 4.25 -22.93
C MET A 148 -2.23 5.26 -23.80
N LEU A 149 -0.98 4.99 -24.18
CA LEU A 149 -0.21 5.86 -25.08
C LEU A 149 -0.47 5.59 -26.56
N LEU A 150 -0.75 4.33 -26.90
CA LEU A 150 -0.93 3.89 -28.28
C LEU A 150 -2.38 3.98 -28.76
N PHE A 151 -3.32 4.35 -27.90
CA PHE A 151 -4.75 4.42 -28.18
C PHE A 151 -5.37 5.62 -27.46
#